data_AF-A0A2E9GGA7-F1
#
_entry.id   AF-A0A2E9GGA7-F1
#
_cell.length_a   1.000
_cell.length_b   1.000
_cell.length_c   1.000
_cell.angle_alpha   90.00
_cell.angle_beta   90.00
_cell.angle_gamma   90.00
#
_symmetry.space_group_name_H-M   'P 1'
#
loop_
_entity.id
_entity.type
_entity.pdbx_description
1 polymer ?
#
loop_
_entity_poly.entity_id
_entity_poly.type
_entity_poly.pdbx_seq_one_letter_code
_entity_poly.pdbx_strand_id
1 'polypeptide(L)'
;MPLPLMPQATAVWLIENTSLSFEQVAKFCGLHVLEVQGIADEEVASGIKGKNPITSGELTAEDIKNCEKDSKKQLTLNTSKIKISSKTKKSPRYTPLSRRQDRPNAIAWLIKFHPEISDGQISKLIGTTKFTINQIRDRTHWNIANVSPK
;
A
#
# COMPACT_ATOMS: atom_id res chain seq x y z
N MET A 1 -1.03 -14.44 -20.64
CA MET A 1 -0.75 -13.04 -21.00
C MET A 1 -0.83 -12.20 -19.73
N PRO A 2 -0.04 -11.13 -19.56
CA PRO A 2 -0.20 -10.24 -18.41
C PRO A 2 -1.62 -9.65 -18.43
N LEU A 3 -2.24 -9.56 -17.26
CA LEU A 3 -3.60 -9.06 -17.06
C LEU A 3 -3.52 -7.72 -16.33
N PRO A 4 -4.45 -6.78 -16.59
CA PRO A 4 -4.55 -5.54 -15.84
C PRO A 4 -4.78 -5.84 -14.36
N LEU A 5 -4.30 -4.95 -13.47
CA LEU A 5 -4.31 -5.19 -12.02
C LEU A 5 -5.75 -5.38 -11.47
N MET A 6 -6.73 -4.73 -12.11
CA MET A 6 -8.15 -4.78 -11.73
C MET A 6 -9.01 -5.00 -12.99
N PRO A 7 -9.15 -6.24 -13.48
CA PRO A 7 -9.70 -6.51 -14.81
C PRO A 7 -11.16 -6.09 -14.97
N GLN A 8 -12.02 -6.32 -13.97
CA GLN A 8 -13.43 -5.90 -14.03
C GLN A 8 -13.58 -4.37 -14.00
N ALA A 9 -12.85 -3.69 -13.12
CA ALA A 9 -12.89 -2.22 -13.04
C ALA A 9 -12.31 -1.55 -14.29
N THR A 10 -11.27 -2.15 -14.89
CA THR A 10 -10.71 -1.67 -16.15
C THR A 10 -11.67 -1.94 -17.31
N ALA A 11 -12.39 -3.08 -17.31
CA ALA A 11 -13.41 -3.37 -18.32
C ALA A 11 -14.57 -2.38 -18.28
N VAL A 12 -15.11 -2.06 -17.09
CA VAL A 12 -16.14 -1.01 -16.90
C VAL A 12 -15.68 0.30 -17.53
N TRP A 13 -14.46 0.74 -17.20
CA TRP A 13 -13.93 2.00 -17.74
C TRP A 13 -13.78 1.98 -19.26
N LEU A 14 -13.27 0.87 -19.83
CA LEU A 14 -13.09 0.73 -21.28
C LEU A 14 -14.44 0.75 -22.01
N ILE A 15 -15.46 0.06 -21.51
CA ILE A 15 -16.80 0.04 -22.12
C ILE A 15 -17.43 1.43 -22.10
N GLU A 16 -17.29 2.17 -21.01
CA GLU A 16 -17.90 3.50 -20.85
C GLU A 16 -17.15 4.60 -21.64
N ASN A 17 -15.83 4.49 -21.82
CA ASN A 17 -14.99 5.58 -22.31
C ASN A 17 -14.38 5.34 -23.70
N THR A 18 -14.59 4.17 -24.31
CA THR A 18 -14.00 3.81 -25.61
C THR A 18 -15.00 3.11 -26.51
N SER A 19 -14.76 3.10 -27.83
CA SER A 19 -15.59 2.39 -28.81
C SER A 19 -15.05 0.99 -29.19
N LEU A 20 -14.27 0.38 -28.28
CA LEU A 20 -13.68 -0.94 -28.48
C LEU A 20 -14.73 -2.06 -28.54
N SER A 21 -14.41 -3.14 -29.26
CA SER A 21 -15.30 -4.30 -29.30
C SER A 21 -15.24 -5.10 -28.00
N PHE A 22 -16.34 -5.78 -27.66
CA PHE A 22 -16.38 -6.63 -26.46
C PHE A 22 -15.32 -7.74 -26.47
N GLU A 23 -14.96 -8.26 -27.66
CA GLU A 23 -13.88 -9.22 -27.81
C GLU A 23 -12.50 -8.63 -27.47
N GLN A 24 -12.26 -7.37 -27.83
CA GLN A 24 -11.00 -6.68 -27.51
C GLN A 24 -10.87 -6.45 -26.00
N VAL A 25 -11.95 -5.98 -25.36
CA VAL A 25 -11.99 -5.77 -23.91
C VAL A 25 -11.86 -7.10 -23.16
N ALA A 26 -12.56 -8.14 -23.61
CA ALA A 26 -12.47 -9.50 -23.04
C ALA A 26 -11.04 -10.05 -23.10
N LYS A 27 -10.38 -9.96 -24.26
CA LYS A 27 -9.00 -10.41 -24.43
C LYS A 27 -8.01 -9.63 -23.55
N PHE A 28 -8.21 -8.32 -23.40
CA PHE A 28 -7.35 -7.47 -22.60
C PHE A 28 -7.49 -7.73 -21.10
N CYS A 29 -8.74 -7.80 -20.62
CA CYS A 29 -9.02 -8.04 -19.20
C CYS A 29 -8.97 -9.53 -18.81
N GLY A 30 -8.87 -10.45 -19.77
CA GLY A 30 -8.94 -11.90 -19.56
C GLY A 30 -10.30 -12.39 -19.06
N LEU A 31 -11.35 -11.66 -19.42
CA LEU A 31 -12.74 -11.99 -19.08
C LEU A 31 -13.40 -12.69 -20.26
N HIS A 32 -14.49 -13.43 -20.00
CA HIS A 32 -15.29 -13.97 -21.09
C HIS A 32 -16.13 -12.87 -21.74
N VAL A 33 -16.42 -12.97 -23.04
CA VAL A 33 -17.22 -11.95 -23.77
C VAL A 33 -18.59 -11.73 -23.11
N LEU A 34 -19.22 -12.80 -22.61
CA LEU A 34 -20.49 -12.73 -21.86
C LEU A 34 -20.37 -11.92 -20.56
N GLU A 35 -19.24 -11.99 -19.86
CA GLU A 35 -19.02 -11.18 -18.66
C GLU A 35 -18.87 -9.70 -19.02
N VAL A 36 -18.19 -9.41 -20.13
CA VAL A 36 -18.04 -8.03 -20.64
C VAL A 36 -19.41 -7.48 -21.09
N GLN A 37 -20.26 -8.30 -21.70
CA GLN A 37 -21.63 -7.93 -22.02
C GLN A 37 -22.45 -7.67 -20.74
N GLY A 38 -22.40 -8.56 -19.75
CA GLY A 38 -23.07 -8.35 -18.47
C GLY A 38 -22.54 -7.15 -17.67
N ILE A 39 -21.31 -6.70 -17.92
CA ILE A 39 -20.78 -5.43 -17.40
C ILE A 39 -21.39 -4.24 -18.16
N ALA A 40 -21.52 -4.33 -19.49
CA ALA A 40 -22.16 -3.31 -20.31
C ALA A 40 -23.66 -3.16 -20.00
N ASP A 41 -24.32 -4.26 -19.67
CA ASP A 41 -25.73 -4.31 -19.27
C ASP A 41 -25.94 -3.95 -17.78
N GLU A 42 -24.89 -3.53 -17.08
CA GLU A 42 -24.86 -3.17 -15.64
C GLU A 42 -25.28 -4.29 -14.66
N GLU A 43 -25.52 -5.52 -15.13
CA GLU A 43 -26.00 -6.65 -14.33
C GLU A 43 -24.92 -7.20 -13.37
N VAL A 44 -23.67 -7.27 -13.84
CA VAL A 44 -22.57 -7.93 -13.11
C VAL A 44 -21.70 -6.94 -12.33
N ALA A 45 -21.70 -5.66 -12.73
CA ALA A 45 -20.79 -4.64 -12.20
C ALA A 45 -21.43 -3.65 -11.23
N SER A 46 -22.65 -3.91 -10.74
CA SER A 46 -23.36 -3.02 -9.81
C SER A 46 -22.52 -2.76 -8.54
N GLY A 47 -21.82 -1.63 -8.50
CA GLY A 47 -20.95 -1.21 -7.40
C GLY A 47 -19.45 -1.14 -7.71
N ILE A 48 -18.99 -1.58 -8.88
CA ILE A 48 -17.57 -1.49 -9.29
C ILE A 48 -17.33 -0.13 -9.96
N LYS A 49 -16.50 0.72 -9.34
CA LYS A 49 -16.07 1.98 -9.97
C LYS A 49 -15.04 1.70 -11.05
N GLY A 50 -15.29 2.20 -12.26
CA GLY A 50 -14.36 2.13 -13.38
C GLY A 50 -12.98 2.69 -13.02
N LYS A 51 -11.92 1.92 -13.31
CA LYS A 51 -10.53 2.34 -13.09
C LYS A 51 -9.89 2.67 -14.43
N ASN A 52 -9.42 3.90 -14.56
CA ASN A 52 -8.77 4.36 -15.79
C ASN A 52 -7.39 3.67 -15.99
N PRO A 53 -7.22 2.86 -17.08
CA PRO A 53 -5.97 2.17 -17.39
C PRO A 53 -4.88 3.10 -17.93
N ILE A 54 -5.26 4.26 -18.50
CA ILE A 54 -4.32 5.28 -19.00
C ILE A 54 -3.61 5.94 -17.83
N THR A 55 -4.35 6.36 -16.80
CA THR A 55 -3.75 6.95 -15.58
C THR A 55 -2.93 5.95 -14.79
N SER A 56 -3.26 4.66 -14.91
CA SER A 56 -2.50 3.57 -14.28
C SER A 56 -1.20 3.26 -15.03
N GLY A 57 -1.00 3.82 -16.23
CA GLY A 57 0.13 3.51 -17.11
C GLY A 57 0.07 2.11 -17.72
N GLU A 58 -1.10 1.47 -17.70
CA GLU A 58 -1.35 0.13 -18.25
C GLU A 58 -1.62 0.19 -19.77
N LEU A 59 -2.20 1.30 -20.26
CA LEU A 59 -2.48 1.56 -21.68
C LEU A 59 -2.08 2.99 -22.06
N THR A 60 -1.81 3.23 -23.33
CA THR A 60 -1.68 4.58 -23.88
C THR A 60 -2.95 5.00 -24.62
N ALA A 61 -3.23 6.30 -24.66
CA ALA A 61 -4.36 6.83 -25.43
C ALA A 61 -4.22 6.58 -26.95
N GLU A 62 -2.99 6.49 -27.44
CA GLU A 62 -2.68 6.17 -28.83
C GLU A 62 -3.02 4.71 -29.17
N ASP A 63 -2.70 3.78 -28.27
CA ASP A 63 -3.03 2.36 -28.44
C ASP A 63 -4.54 2.14 -28.49
N ILE A 64 -5.31 2.82 -27.63
CA ILE A 64 -6.78 2.75 -27.65
C ILE A 64 -7.31 3.26 -28.98
N LYS A 65 -6.90 4.45 -29.44
CA LYS A 65 -7.35 5.02 -30.73
C LYS A 65 -7.00 4.14 -31.93
N ASN A 66 -5.86 3.45 -31.89
CA ASN A 66 -5.46 2.52 -32.94
C ASN A 66 -6.30 1.24 -32.96
N CYS A 67 -6.73 0.77 -31.78
CA CYS A 67 -7.59 -0.40 -31.64
C CYS A 67 -9.07 -0.08 -31.90
N GLU A 68 -9.53 1.15 -31.64
CA GLU A 68 -10.87 1.62 -32.00
C GLU A 68 -11.09 1.64 -33.52
N LYS A 69 -10.04 1.93 -34.30
CA LYS A 69 -10.11 1.94 -35.77
C LYS A 69 -10.06 0.55 -36.40
N ASP A 70 -9.58 -0.45 -35.67
CA ASP A 70 -9.39 -1.81 -36.18
C ASP A 70 -9.77 -2.83 -35.12
N SER A 71 -10.98 -3.38 -35.25
CA SER A 71 -11.54 -4.36 -34.31
C SER A 71 -10.75 -5.68 -34.24
N LYS A 72 -9.83 -5.95 -35.17
CA LYS A 72 -8.97 -7.15 -35.15
C LYS A 72 -7.71 -6.97 -34.31
N LYS A 73 -7.31 -5.73 -34.01
CA LYS A 73 -6.12 -5.47 -33.19
C LYS A 73 -6.40 -5.75 -31.72
N GLN A 74 -5.40 -6.31 -31.05
CA GLN A 74 -5.49 -6.64 -29.63
C GLN A 74 -4.76 -5.58 -28.82
N LEU A 75 -5.37 -5.15 -27.73
CA LEU A 75 -4.73 -4.30 -26.74
C LEU A 75 -3.64 -5.10 -26.01
N THR A 76 -2.44 -4.52 -25.94
CA THR A 76 -1.32 -5.09 -25.18
C THR A 76 -1.00 -4.18 -24.00
N LEU A 77 -0.86 -4.75 -22.81
CA LEU A 77 -0.44 -3.99 -21.63
C LEU A 77 0.93 -3.36 -21.87
N ASN A 78 1.01 -2.06 -21.62
CA ASN A 78 2.28 -1.37 -21.63
C ASN A 78 3.07 -1.76 -20.38
N THR A 79 4.22 -2.40 -20.56
CA THR A 79 5.10 -2.74 -19.45
C THR A 79 5.85 -1.48 -19.03
N SER A 80 5.29 -0.74 -18.07
CA SER A 80 6.00 0.38 -17.46
C SER A 80 7.32 -0.13 -16.84
N LYS A 81 8.46 0.24 -17.43
CA LYS A 81 9.81 -0.14 -17.00
C LYS A 81 10.23 0.46 -15.64
N ILE A 82 9.30 1.11 -14.95
CA ILE A 82 9.58 1.88 -13.74
C ILE A 82 9.41 0.94 -12.55
N LYS A 83 10.51 0.32 -12.12
CA LYS A 83 10.59 -0.32 -10.79
C LYS A 83 10.45 0.78 -9.73
N ILE A 84 9.24 0.98 -9.24
CA ILE A 84 9.01 1.81 -8.05
C ILE A 84 9.64 1.05 -6.88
N SER A 85 10.88 1.40 -6.55
CA SER A 85 11.55 0.93 -5.34
C SER A 85 10.84 1.55 -4.14
N SER A 86 9.73 0.95 -3.70
CA SER A 86 9.14 1.28 -2.42
C SER A 86 10.17 0.88 -1.35
N LYS A 87 10.87 1.88 -0.78
CA LYS A 87 11.65 1.66 0.43
C LYS A 87 10.66 1.15 1.47
N THR A 88 10.70 -0.15 1.74
CA THR A 88 9.85 -0.78 2.75
C THR A 88 10.08 -0.02 4.06
N LYS A 89 9.05 0.67 4.55
CA LYS A 89 9.11 1.26 5.89
C LYS A 89 9.41 0.12 6.85
N LYS A 90 10.50 0.23 7.61
CA LYS A 90 10.86 -0.76 8.62
C LYS A 90 9.69 -0.83 9.60
N SER A 91 8.96 -1.94 9.61
CA SER A 91 7.88 -2.15 10.55
C SER A 91 8.43 -2.16 11.98
N PRO A 92 7.65 -1.72 12.98
CA PRO A 92 8.07 -1.81 14.37
C PRO A 92 8.36 -3.27 14.71
N ARG A 93 9.59 -3.58 15.14
CA ARG A 93 9.96 -4.94 15.53
C ARG A 93 9.21 -5.30 16.82
N TYR A 94 8.41 -6.36 16.78
CA TYR A 94 7.67 -6.83 17.95
C TYR A 94 8.62 -7.04 19.13
N THR A 95 8.23 -6.53 20.30
CA THR A 95 8.99 -6.69 21.54
C THR A 95 8.26 -7.69 22.43
N PRO A 96 8.88 -8.84 22.73
CA PRO A 96 8.26 -9.89 23.54
C PRO A 96 7.98 -9.37 24.96
N LEU A 97 6.90 -9.85 25.58
CA LEU A 97 6.40 -9.37 26.88
C LEU A 97 7.48 -9.35 27.96
N SER A 98 8.32 -10.38 28.01
CA SER A 98 9.44 -10.48 28.97
C SER A 98 10.39 -9.29 28.88
N ARG A 99 10.70 -8.81 27.66
CA ARG A 99 11.62 -7.68 27.43
C ARG A 99 10.94 -6.31 27.51
N ARG A 100 9.63 -6.24 27.75
CA ARG A 100 8.92 -4.95 27.90
C ARG A 100 9.18 -4.31 29.26
N GLN A 101 9.41 -5.11 30.30
CA GLN A 101 9.75 -4.63 31.64
C GLN A 101 11.18 -4.07 31.73
N ASP A 102 12.08 -4.53 30.85
CA ASP A 102 13.47 -4.03 30.80
C ASP A 102 13.58 -2.62 30.20
N ARG A 103 12.61 -2.21 29.36
CA ARG A 103 12.61 -0.88 28.73
C ARG A 103 12.57 0.27 29.73
N PRO A 104 11.64 0.32 30.71
CA PRO A 104 11.62 1.41 31.67
C PRO A 104 12.86 1.42 32.57
N ASN A 105 13.43 0.25 32.89
CA ASN A 105 14.69 0.13 33.64
C ASN A 105 15.87 0.73 32.85
N ALA A 106 16.00 0.37 31.57
CA ALA A 106 17.03 0.90 30.68
C ALA A 106 16.91 2.43 30.49
N ILE A 107 15.69 2.96 30.37
CA ILE A 107 15.46 4.41 30.31
C ILE A 107 15.92 5.09 31.61
N ALA A 108 15.53 4.54 32.77
CA ALA A 108 15.92 5.08 34.07
C ALA A 108 17.44 5.05 34.28
N TRP A 109 18.12 4.01 33.78
CA TRP A 109 19.58 3.91 33.81
C TRP A 109 20.24 4.99 32.93
N LEU A 110 19.79 5.15 31.68
CA LEU A 110 20.33 6.17 30.77
C LEU A 110 20.14 7.59 31.31
N ILE A 111 18.96 7.91 31.85
CA ILE A 111 18.70 9.24 32.42
C ILE A 111 19.62 9.52 33.63
N LYS A 112 19.92 8.48 34.43
CA LYS A 112 20.73 8.63 35.65
C LYS A 112 22.23 8.71 35.36
N PHE A 113 22.74 7.90 34.45
CA PHE A 113 24.19 7.77 34.20
C PHE A 113 24.67 8.53 32.96
N HIS A 114 23.77 8.82 32.01
CA HIS A 114 24.10 9.47 30.73
C HIS A 114 23.15 10.64 30.41
N PRO A 115 23.15 11.72 31.21
CA PRO A 115 22.32 12.90 30.96
C PRO A 115 22.68 13.66 29.66
N GLU A 116 23.84 13.38 29.06
CA GLU A 116 24.27 13.93 27.78
C GLU A 116 23.47 13.40 26.57
N ILE A 117 22.77 12.27 26.73
CA ILE A 117 22.03 11.65 25.64
C ILE A 117 20.66 12.31 25.47
N SER A 118 20.36 12.75 24.26
CA SER A 118 19.06 13.34 23.93
C SER A 118 17.92 12.31 23.92
N ASP A 119 16.70 12.76 24.23
CA ASP A 119 15.50 11.91 24.19
C ASP A 119 15.26 11.25 22.82
N GLY A 120 15.72 11.90 21.74
CA GLY A 120 15.68 11.33 20.38
C GLY A 120 16.62 10.14 20.20
N GLN A 121 17.80 10.18 20.81
CA GLN A 121 18.74 9.06 20.82
C GLN A 121 18.25 7.92 21.71
N ILE A 122 17.71 8.21 22.89
CA ILE A 122 17.10 7.22 23.80
C ILE A 122 15.94 6.49 23.09
N SER A 123 15.05 7.24 22.43
CA SER A 123 13.92 6.70 21.67
C SER A 123 14.37 5.73 20.57
N LYS A 124 15.46 6.06 19.87
CA LYS A 124 16.03 5.22 18.80
C LYS A 124 16.77 3.98 19.32
N LEU A 125 17.44 4.09 20.47
CA LEU A 125 18.19 3.00 21.10
C LEU A 125 17.27 1.92 21.68
N ILE A 126 16.23 2.33 22.42
CA ILE A 126 15.37 1.39 23.18
C ILE A 126 14.07 1.04 22.40
N GLY A 127 13.70 1.87 21.41
CA GLY A 127 12.47 1.71 20.65
C GLY A 127 11.24 2.11 21.46
N THR A 128 11.31 3.26 22.15
CA THR A 128 10.23 3.83 22.96
C THR A 128 9.88 5.23 22.49
N THR A 129 8.77 5.79 22.99
CA THR A 129 8.35 7.15 22.65
C THR A 129 8.93 8.17 23.62
N LYS A 130 9.09 9.43 23.16
CA LYS A 130 9.49 10.55 24.02
C LYS A 130 8.56 10.74 25.22
N PHE A 131 7.27 10.45 25.03
CA PHE A 131 6.28 10.47 26.10
C PHE A 131 6.62 9.50 27.24
N THR A 132 6.97 8.25 26.93
CA THR A 132 7.37 7.26 27.94
C THR A 132 8.67 7.67 28.65
N ILE A 133 9.62 8.29 27.93
CA ILE A 133 10.87 8.80 28.52
C ILE A 133 10.57 9.89 29.56
N ASN A 134 9.71 10.86 29.21
CA ASN A 134 9.29 11.91 30.15
C ASN A 134 8.54 11.34 31.35
N GLN A 135 7.64 10.37 31.18
CA GLN A 135 6.95 9.74 32.30
C GLN A 135 7.90 9.07 33.31
N ILE A 136 9.02 8.53 32.84
CA ILE A 136 10.03 7.92 33.72
C ILE A 136 10.86 9.00 34.41
N ARG A 137 11.20 10.09 33.70
CA ARG A 137 11.87 11.28 34.25
C ARG A 137 11.04 11.93 35.36
N ASP A 138 9.75 12.12 35.11
CA ASP A 138 8.78 12.76 36.01
C ASP A 138 8.23 11.78 37.05
N ARG A 139 8.63 10.51 37.01
CA ARG A 139 8.18 9.42 37.90
C ARG A 139 6.65 9.20 37.88
N THR A 140 6.00 9.51 36.76
CA THR A 140 4.55 9.35 36.52
C THR A 140 4.18 8.08 35.76
N HIS A 141 5.16 7.24 35.40
CA HIS A 141 4.92 5.97 34.75
C HIS A 141 4.14 5.01 35.68
N TRP A 142 3.13 4.32 35.16
CA TRP A 142 2.24 3.45 35.95
C TRP A 142 2.97 2.37 36.77
N ASN A 143 4.12 1.90 36.29
CA ASN A 143 4.94 0.87 36.96
C ASN A 143 6.16 1.44 37.71
N ILE A 144 6.20 2.74 38.03
CA ILE A 144 7.41 3.39 38.56
C ILE A 144 7.95 2.75 39.84
N ALA A 145 7.09 2.14 40.66
CA ALA A 145 7.48 1.45 41.90
C ALA A 145 8.42 0.26 41.65
N ASN A 146 8.30 -0.41 40.49
CA ASN A 146 9.13 -1.55 40.13
C ASN A 146 10.29 -1.17 39.18
N VAL A 147 10.39 0.11 38.78
CA VAL A 147 11.45 0.58 37.90
C VAL A 147 12.74 0.77 38.71
N SER A 148 13.78 0.03 38.33
CA SER A 148 15.10 0.12 38.93
C SER A 148 16.11 0.43 37.83
N PRO A 149 17.02 1.41 38.02
CA PRO A 149 18.07 1.70 37.04
C PRO A 149 19.08 0.56 37.03
N LYS A 150 18.92 -0.38 36.09
CA LYS A 150 19.74 -1.56 35.87
C LYS A 150 19.98 -1.76 34.37
#